data_AF-A0A839QW30-F1
#
_entry.id   AF-A0A839QW30-F1
#
_cell.length_a   1.000
_cell.length_b   1.000
_cell.length_c   1.000
_cell.angle_alpha   90.00
_cell.angle_beta   90.00
_cell.angle_gamma   90.00
#
_symmetry.space_group_name_H-M   'P 1'
#
loop_
_entity.id
_entity.type
_entity.pdbx_description
1 polymer ?
#
loop_
_entity_poly.entity_id
_entity_poly.type
_entity_poly.pdbx_seq_one_letter_code
_entity_poly.pdbx_strand_id
1 'polypeptide(L)' 'MNTRASGIYGQIRELRDQLDALAREGRIVMGTDSLNDQHTETASAVSAALSGLDQAIEATCWMETMATLEGTYPEL' A
#
# COMPACT_ATOMS: atom_id res chain seq x y z
N MET A 1 -13.06 -14.91 2.15
CA MET A 1 -13.32 -13.87 1.13
C MET A 1 -12.29 -14.06 0.05
N ASN A 2 -12.70 -14.39 -1.19
CA ASN A 2 -11.75 -14.63 -2.28
C ASN A 2 -11.33 -13.26 -2.82
N THR A 3 -10.19 -12.75 -2.35
CA THR A 3 -9.74 -11.40 -2.71
C THR A 3 -9.28 -11.42 -4.16
N ARG A 4 -10.08 -10.82 -5.05
CA ARG A 4 -9.64 -10.60 -6.43
C ARG A 4 -8.43 -9.68 -6.40
N ALA A 5 -7.44 -9.95 -7.26
CA ALA A 5 -6.25 -9.12 -7.45
C ALA A 5 -6.59 -7.64 -7.71
N SER A 6 -7.65 -7.35 -8.47
CA SER A 6 -8.16 -5.98 -8.64
C SER A 6 -8.68 -5.35 -7.34
N GLY A 7 -9.18 -6.16 -6.42
CA GLY A 7 -9.53 -5.73 -5.06
C GLY A 7 -8.31 -5.36 -4.23
N ILE A 8 -7.19 -6.09 -4.38
CA ILE A 8 -5.92 -5.75 -3.73
C ILE A 8 -5.42 -4.40 -4.23
N TYR A 9 -5.40 -4.18 -5.55
CA TYR A 9 -5.05 -2.88 -6.13
C TYR A 9 -5.93 -1.73 -5.57
N GLY A 10 -7.25 -1.94 -5.51
CA GLY A 10 -8.18 -0.96 -4.95
C GLY A 10 -7.89 -0.63 -3.48
N GLN A 11 -7.61 -1.65 -2.67
CA GLN A 11 -7.28 -1.49 -1.25
C GLN A 11 -5.96 -0.74 -1.03
N ILE A 12 -4.93 -1.03 -1.83
CA ILE A 12 -3.64 -0.33 -1.73
C ILE A 12 -3.82 1.15 -2.08
N ARG A 13 -4.59 1.44 -3.14
CA ARG A 13 -4.89 2.82 -3.54
C ARG A 13 -5.67 3.56 -2.46
N GLU A 14 -6.71 2.94 -1.91
CA GLU A 14 -7.49 3.52 -0.81
C GLU A 14 -6.61 3.81 0.41
N LEU A 15 -5.75 2.87 0.80
CA LEU A 15 -4.80 3.05 1.91
C LEU A 15 -3.85 4.21 1.67
N ARG A 16 -3.32 4.34 0.44
CA ARG A 16 -2.45 5.44 0.03
C ARG A 16 -3.15 6.79 0.17
N ASP A 17 -4.39 6.90 -0.30
CA ASP A 17 -5.17 8.14 -0.24
C ASP A 17 -5.51 8.53 1.21
N GLN A 18 -5.87 7.57 2.05
CA GLN A 18 -6.13 7.80 3.47
C GLN A 18 -4.86 8.26 4.21
N LEU A 19 -3.71 7.63 3.92
CA LEU A 19 -2.44 8.00 4.54
C LEU A 19 -2.00 9.42 4.16
N ASP A 20 -2.10 9.79 2.87
CA ASP A 20 -1.81 11.14 2.38
C ASP A 20 -2.74 12.18 3.01
N ALA A 21 -4.03 11.88 3.14
CA ALA A 21 -4.98 12.76 3.82
C ALA A 21 -4.61 13.00 5.29
N LEU A 22 -4.35 11.93 6.06
CA LEU A 22 -3.94 12.04 7.46
C LEU A 22 -2.62 12.80 7.62
N ALA A 23 -1.68 12.62 6.70
CA ALA A 23 -0.41 13.33 6.67
C ALA A 23 -0.61 14.83 6.46
N ARG A 24 -1.43 15.23 5.48
CA ARG A 24 -1.75 16.63 5.17
C ARG A 24 -2.53 17.31 6.29
N GLU A 25 -3.40 16.56 6.97
CA GLU A 25 -4.13 17.03 8.16
C GLU A 25 -3.22 17.14 9.40
N GLY A 26 -1.96 16.69 9.35
CA GLY A 26 -1.04 16.70 10.49
C GLY A 26 -1.47 15.75 11.62
N ARG A 27 -2.24 14.70 11.29
CA ARG A 27 -2.85 13.77 12.26
C ARG A 27 -2.00 12.53 12.53
N ILE A 28 -0.88 12.40 11.85
CA ILE A 28 0.08 11.34 12.09
C ILE A 28 1.12 11.88 13.05
N VAL A 29 1.38 11.14 14.13
CA VAL A 29 2.45 11.43 15.09
C VAL A 29 3.18 10.15 15.40
N MET A 30 4.52 10.20 15.39
CA MET A 30 5.35 9.07 15.79
C MET A 30 5.45 9.01 17.31
N GLY A 31 5.16 7.84 17.87
CA GLY A 31 5.46 7.55 19.27
C GLY A 31 6.96 7.29 19.46
N THR A 32 7.46 7.57 20.66
CA THR A 32 8.79 7.12 21.06
C THR A 32 8.62 5.85 21.87
N ASP A 33 8.98 4.71 21.29
CA ASP A 33 8.97 3.41 21.96
C ASP A 33 10.23 2.62 21.57
N SER A 34 10.32 1.37 22.02
CA SER A 34 11.45 0.49 21.72
C SER A 34 11.61 0.14 20.24
N LEU A 35 10.62 0.46 19.39
CA LEU A 35 10.64 0.22 17.94
C LEU A 35 10.92 1.51 17.14
N ASN A 36 10.87 2.68 17.77
CA ASN A 36 11.26 3.98 17.22
C ASN A 36 12.32 4.66 18.11
N ASP A 37 13.40 3.93 18.38
CA ASP A 37 14.54 4.37 19.19
C ASP A 37 15.37 5.48 18.52
N GLN A 38 15.32 5.56 17.19
CA GLN A 38 16.00 6.60 16.41
C GLN A 38 15.23 7.92 16.32
N HIS A 39 14.08 8.02 16.99
CA HIS A 39 13.21 9.21 16.93
C HIS A 39 12.94 9.63 15.48
N THR A 40 12.57 8.68 14.62
CA THR A 40 12.37 8.97 13.21
C THR A 40 11.32 10.06 13.06
N GLU A 41 11.66 11.09 12.28
CA GLU A 41 10.77 12.20 11.99
C GLU A 41 9.50 11.71 11.29
N THR A 42 8.34 12.11 11.82
CA THR A 42 7.02 11.70 11.30
C THR A 42 6.90 11.95 9.80
N ALA A 43 7.34 13.11 9.32
CA ALA A 43 7.26 13.46 7.90
C ALA A 43 8.09 12.52 7.01
N SER A 44 9.27 12.10 7.48
CA SER A 44 10.15 11.18 6.75
C SER A 44 9.54 9.78 6.69
N ALA A 45 9.02 9.27 7.80
CA ALA A 45 8.37 7.96 7.86
C ALA A 45 7.12 7.90 6.97
N VAL A 46 6.29 8.95 6.99
CA VAL A 46 5.10 9.06 6.14
C VAL A 46 5.49 9.12 4.66
N SER A 47 6.51 9.90 4.31
CA SER A 47 7.02 9.97 2.94
C SER A 47 7.50 8.61 2.42
N ALA A 48 8.25 7.88 3.24
CA ALA A 48 8.71 6.53 2.91
C ALA A 48 7.54 5.55 2.74
N ALA A 49 6.54 5.61 3.63
CA ALA A 49 5.36 4.77 3.54
C ALA A 49 4.54 5.05 2.26
N LEU A 50 4.32 6.32 1.92
CA LEU A 50 3.64 6.72 0.68
C LEU A 50 4.39 6.23 -0.55
N SER A 51 5.73 6.37 -0.58
CA SER A 51 6.54 5.87 -1.70
C SER A 51 6.44 4.34 -1.87
N GLY A 52 6.41 3.59 -0.77
CA GLY A 52 6.21 2.14 -0.81
C GLY A 52 4.82 1.76 -1.33
N LEU A 53 3.79 2.51 -0.95
CA LEU A 53 2.43 2.31 -1.48
C LEU A 53 2.35 2.62 -2.97
N ASP A 54 2.98 3.71 -3.43
CA ASP A 54 3.02 4.06 -4.86
C ASP A 54 3.70 2.94 -5.68
N GLN A 55 4.81 2.37 -5.21
CA GLN A 55 5.44 1.20 -5.85
C GLN A 55 4.53 -0.03 -5.88
N ALA A 56 3.79 -0.28 -4.79
CA ALA A 56 2.84 -1.40 -4.73
C ALA A 56 1.66 -1.20 -5.70
N ILE A 57 1.17 0.04 -5.86
CA ILE A 57 0.14 0.40 -6.84
C ILE A 57 0.64 0.10 -8.26
N GLU A 58 1.85 0.54 -8.60
CA GLU A 58 2.45 0.30 -9.91
C GLU A 58 2.64 -1.19 -10.21
N ALA A 59 3.07 -1.97 -9.21
CA ALA A 59 3.26 -3.41 -9.36
C ALA A 59 1.94 -4.19 -9.51
N THR A 60 0.85 -3.68 -8.94
CA THR A 60 -0.42 -4.42 -8.82
C THR A 60 -1.51 -3.99 -9.80
N CYS A 61 -1.33 -2.86 -10.52
CA CYS A 61 -2.37 -2.30 -11.38
C CYS A 61 -2.79 -3.20 -12.55
N TRP A 62 -1.93 -4.14 -12.94
CA TRP A 62 -2.20 -5.12 -14.01
C TRP A 62 -2.55 -6.53 -13.48
N MET A 63 -2.63 -6.71 -12.15
CA MET A 63 -2.88 -8.05 -11.60
C MET A 63 -4.34 -8.46 -11.78
N GLU A 64 -4.53 -9.63 -12.37
CA GLU A 64 -5.85 -10.25 -12.54
C GLU A 64 -5.94 -11.56 -11.76
N THR A 65 -7.15 -11.89 -11.32
CA THR A 65 -7.40 -13.18 -10.66
C THR A 65 -7.72 -14.20 -11.73
N MET A 66 -7.01 -15.32 -11.75
CA MET A 66 -7.36 -16.42 -12.62
C MET A 66 -8.78 -16.91 -12.32
N ALA A 67 -9.55 -17.21 -13.35
CA ALA A 67 -10.92 -17.72 -13.21
C ALA A 67 -10.97 -19.09 -12.50
N THR A 68 -9.88 -19.87 -12.61
CA THR A 68 -9.70 -21.20 -12.03
C THR A 68 -8.25 -21.37 -11.54
N LEU A 69 -8.05 -22.20 -10.50
CA LEU A 69 -6.69 -22.58 -10.03
C LEU A 69 -5.97 -23.49 -11.03
N GLU A 70 -6.71 -24.18 -11.90
CA GLU A 70 -6.16 -24.88 -13.06
C GLU A 70 -5.96 -23.86 -14.18
N GLY A 71 -4.71 -23.52 -14.42
CA GLY A 71 -4.34 -22.42 -15.30
C GLY A 71 -4.36 -22.78 -16.78
N THR A 72 -5.03 -21.95 -17.57
CA THR A 72 -4.67 -21.71 -18.97
C THR A 72 -4.21 -20.25 -19.05
N TYR A 73 -2.89 -20.06 -19.09
CA TYR A 73 -2.30 -18.77 -19.43
C TYR A 73 -2.58 -18.47 -20.90
N PRO A 74 -2.85 -17.20 -21.29
CA PRO A 74 -2.83 -16.82 -22.70
C PRO A 74 -1.40 -17.00 -23.23
N GLU A 75 -1.29 -17.55 -24.45
CA GLU A 75 -0.01 -17.64 -25.15
C GLU A 75 0.53 -16.23 -25.43
N LEU A 76 1.83 -16.03 -25.19
CA LEU A 76 2.57 -14.78 -25.38
C LEU A 76 2.63 -14.35 -26.85
#